data_AF-A0A1V6EUE1-F1
#
_entry.id   AF-A0A1V6EUE1-F1
#
_cell.length_a   1.000
_cell.length_b   1.000
_cell.length_c   1.000
_cell.angle_alpha   90.00
_cell.angle_beta   90.00
_cell.angle_gamma   90.00
#
_symmetry.space_group_name_H-M   'P 1'
#
loop_
_entity.id
_entity.type
_entity.pdbx_description
1 polymer ?
#
loop_
_entity_poly.entity_id
_entity_poly.type
_entity_poly.pdbx_seq_one_letter_code
_entity_poly.pdbx_strand_id
1 'polypeptide(L)'
;MVLGSGVLFGAVFLSVVASTTALVRHNLPAALWPAGISAFTIVFAGGQIVGPTLVGWIADGPGGLGRGLVFSAGALWLGAALAALQKPLARSDSAH
;
A
#
# COMPACT_ATOMS: atom_id res chain seq x y z
N MET A 1 -6.41 -19.60 -12.69
CA MET A 1 -6.36 -18.12 -12.55
C MET A 1 -6.41 -17.66 -11.09
N VAL A 2 -7.38 -18.11 -10.27
CA VAL A 2 -7.54 -17.69 -8.86
C VAL A 2 -6.26 -17.86 -8.01
N LEU A 3 -5.54 -18.98 -8.15
CA LEU A 3 -4.29 -19.21 -7.41
C LEU A 3 -3.17 -18.25 -7.84
N GLY A 4 -3.06 -17.96 -9.15
CA GLY A 4 -2.06 -17.02 -9.68
C GLY A 4 -2.30 -15.59 -9.22
N SER A 5 -3.55 -15.13 -9.24
CA SER A 5 -3.91 -13.81 -8.68
C SER A 5 -3.71 -13.75 -7.16
N GLY A 6 -4.00 -14.83 -6.43
CA GLY A 6 -3.78 -14.92 -4.99
C GLY A 6 -2.30 -14.86 -4.62
N VAL A 7 -1.44 -15.58 -5.35
CA VAL A 7 0.02 -15.53 -5.16
C VAL A 7 0.58 -14.15 -5.48
N LEU A 8 0.17 -13.54 -6.60
CA LEU A 8 0.61 -12.18 -6.96
C LEU A 8 0.21 -11.17 -5.89
N PHE A 9 -1.03 -11.22 -5.43
CA PHE A 9 -1.52 -10.38 -4.35
C PHE A 9 -0.71 -10.58 -3.07
N GLY A 10 -0.54 -11.83 -2.63
CA GLY A 10 0.24 -12.16 -1.43
C GLY A 10 1.70 -11.71 -1.52
N ALA A 11 2.35 -11.89 -2.68
CA ALA A 11 3.73 -11.47 -2.89
C ALA A 11 3.90 -9.96 -2.80
N VAL A 12 3.00 -9.18 -3.43
CA VAL A 12 3.00 -7.72 -3.34
C VAL A 12 2.76 -7.27 -1.90
N PHE A 13 1.77 -7.87 -1.23
CA PHE A 13 1.42 -7.55 0.16
C PHE A 13 2.62 -7.76 1.10
N LEU A 14 3.23 -8.93 1.05
CA LEU A 14 4.39 -9.29 1.88
C LEU A 14 5.59 -8.38 1.55
N SER A 15 5.81 -8.05 0.28
CA SER A 15 6.90 -7.16 -0.15
C SER A 15 6.80 -5.77 0.46
N VAL A 16 5.60 -5.18 0.50
CA VAL A 16 5.37 -3.85 1.11
C VAL A 16 5.71 -3.87 2.61
N VAL A 17 5.25 -4.89 3.35
CA VAL A 17 5.52 -5.02 4.79
C VAL A 17 7.01 -5.23 5.06
N ALA A 18 7.66 -6.08 4.27
CA ALA A 18 9.09 -6.34 4.38
C ALA A 18 9.92 -5.08 4.09
N SER A 19 9.60 -4.36 3.01
CA SER A 19 10.26 -3.11 2.61
C SER A 19 10.11 -2.02 3.67
N THR A 20 8.90 -1.86 4.19
CA THR A 20 8.59 -0.91 5.27
C THR A 20 9.41 -1.19 6.54
N THR A 21 9.49 -2.45 6.93
CA THR A 21 10.27 -2.89 8.09
C THR A 21 11.77 -2.66 7.86
N ALA A 22 12.26 -2.88 6.63
CA ALA A 22 13.63 -2.56 6.26
C ALA A 22 13.91 -1.05 6.28
N LEU A 23 12.99 -0.24 5.74
CA LEU A 23 13.08 1.22 5.71
C LEU A 23 13.19 1.82 7.12
N VAL A 24 12.31 1.39 8.04
CA VAL A 24 12.34 1.83 9.44
C VAL A 24 13.65 1.44 10.10
N ARG A 25 14.12 0.19 9.90
CA ARG A 25 15.37 -0.28 10.51
C ARG A 25 16.63 0.38 9.95
N HIS A 26 16.62 0.79 8.68
CA HIS A 26 17.75 1.46 8.05
C HIS A 26 17.80 2.97 8.35
N ASN A 27 16.66 3.65 8.50
CA ASN A 27 16.60 5.11 8.59
C ASN A 27 16.32 5.66 9.99
N LEU A 28 15.94 4.84 10.97
CA LEU A 28 15.61 5.28 12.33
C LEU A 28 16.49 4.61 13.40
N PRO A 29 16.86 5.33 14.48
CA PRO A 29 17.41 4.74 15.69
C PRO A 29 16.51 3.63 16.24
N ALA A 30 17.11 2.59 16.84
CA ALA A 30 16.37 1.42 17.34
C ALA A 30 15.22 1.75 18.30
N ALA A 31 15.34 2.84 19.08
CA ALA A 31 14.29 3.33 19.98
C ALA A 31 13.00 3.75 19.25
N LEU A 32 13.09 4.14 17.98
CA LEU A 32 11.96 4.62 17.18
C LEU A 32 11.36 3.54 16.26
N TRP A 33 11.92 2.33 16.23
CA TRP A 33 11.40 1.24 15.39
C TRP A 33 9.93 0.88 15.71
N PRO A 34 9.52 0.76 16.99
CA PRO A 34 8.12 0.45 17.31
C PRO A 34 7.16 1.55 16.84
N ALA A 35 7.56 2.82 16.96
CA ALA A 35 6.79 3.97 16.50
C ALA A 35 6.64 3.96 14.96
N GLY A 36 7.72 3.65 14.23
CA GLY A 36 7.69 3.48 12.79
C GLY A 36 6.71 2.39 12.36
N ILE A 37 6.85 1.17 12.90
CA ILE A 37 5.99 0.03 12.55
C ILE A 37 4.52 0.31 12.89
N SER A 38 4.24 0.88 14.06
CA SER A 38 2.86 1.19 14.48
C SER A 38 2.19 2.23 13.59
N ALA A 39 2.92 3.25 13.11
CA ALA A 39 2.39 4.21 12.14
C ALA A 39 1.94 3.52 10.84
N PHE A 40 2.74 2.59 10.31
CA PHE A 40 2.35 1.80 9.13
C PHE A 40 1.13 0.92 9.39
N THR A 41 1.04 0.28 10.55
CA THR A 41 -0.14 -0.51 10.93
C THR A 41 -1.41 0.34 10.97
N ILE A 42 -1.35 1.57 11.50
CA ILE A 42 -2.49 2.49 11.54
C ILE A 42 -2.94 2.87 10.13
N VAL A 43 -2.01 3.27 9.27
CA VAL A 43 -2.30 3.61 7.87
C VAL A 43 -2.89 2.40 7.14
N PHE A 44 -2.34 1.22 7.39
CA PHE A 44 -2.82 -0.02 6.80
C PHE A 44 -4.26 -0.33 7.24
N ALA A 45 -4.56 -0.26 8.53
CA ALA A 45 -5.91 -0.45 9.06
C ALA A 45 -6.90 0.57 8.47
N GLY A 46 -6.50 1.84 8.36
CA GLY A 46 -7.30 2.87 7.69
C GLY A 46 -7.61 2.51 6.23
N GLY A 47 -6.62 2.03 5.49
CA GLY A 47 -6.80 1.57 4.11
C GLY A 47 -7.74 0.37 3.98
N GLN A 48 -7.68 -0.59 4.92
CA GLN A 48 -8.58 -1.75 4.96
C GLN A 48 -10.04 -1.39 5.27
N ILE A 49 -10.31 -0.22 5.88
CA ILE A 49 -11.66 0.29 6.10
C ILE A 49 -12.13 1.05 4.86
N VAL A 50 -11.35 2.05 4.43
CA VAL A 50 -11.74 2.97 3.35
C VAL A 50 -11.86 2.24 2.00
N GLY A 51 -10.96 1.31 1.70
CA GLY A 51 -10.90 0.61 0.42
C GLY A 51 -12.18 -0.17 0.10
N PRO A 52 -12.58 -1.16 0.92
CA PRO A 52 -13.82 -1.91 0.73
C PRO A 52 -15.07 -1.04 0.80
N THR A 53 -15.10 -0.01 1.65
CA THR A 53 -16.26 0.91 1.74
C THR A 53 -16.46 1.70 0.45
N LEU A 54 -15.39 2.26 -0.13
CA LEU A 54 -15.49 3.01 -1.39
C LEU A 54 -15.83 2.08 -2.57
N VAL A 55 -15.18 0.92 -2.66
CA VAL A 55 -15.45 -0.05 -3.73
C VAL A 55 -16.85 -0.63 -3.62
N GLY A 56 -17.31 -0.96 -2.42
CA GLY A 56 -18.67 -1.43 -2.15
C GLY A 56 -19.70 -0.40 -2.60
N TRP A 57 -19.53 0.86 -2.18
CA TRP A 57 -20.43 1.94 -2.58
C TRP A 57 -20.51 2.14 -4.11
N ILE A 58 -19.38 1.98 -4.81
CA ILE A 58 -19.32 2.08 -6.28
C ILE A 58 -19.94 0.85 -6.96
N ALA A 59 -19.77 -0.34 -6.37
CA ALA A 59 -20.33 -1.59 -6.89
C ALA A 59 -21.85 -1.70 -6.66
N ASP A 60 -22.37 -1.09 -5.59
CA ASP A 60 -23.80 -1.05 -5.25
C ASP A 60 -24.60 -0.07 -6.15
N GLY A 61 -23.91 0.72 -6.98
CA GLY A 61 -24.53 1.63 -7.95
C GLY A 61 -25.03 0.95 -9.25
N PRO A 62 -25.59 1.73 -10.20
CA PRO A 62 -26.25 1.23 -11.43
C PRO A 62 -25.35 0.54 -12.49
N GLY A 63 -24.25 -0.10 -12.09
CA GLY A 63 -23.38 -0.89 -12.97
C GLY A 63 -22.72 -2.10 -12.32
N GLY A 64 -23.11 -2.44 -11.09
CA GLY A 64 -22.74 -3.68 -10.42
C GLY A 64 -21.24 -3.90 -10.19
N LEU A 65 -20.90 -5.14 -9.86
CA LEU A 65 -19.55 -5.58 -9.51
C LEU A 65 -18.50 -5.25 -10.59
N GLY A 66 -18.88 -5.23 -11.87
CA GLY A 66 -17.99 -4.92 -12.99
C GLY A 66 -17.40 -3.51 -12.94
N ARG A 67 -18.21 -2.50 -12.59
CA ARG A 67 -17.72 -1.12 -12.41
C ARG A 67 -16.84 -0.99 -11.17
N GLY A 68 -17.17 -1.69 -10.09
CA GLY A 68 -16.34 -1.76 -8.89
C GLY A 68 -14.94 -2.32 -9.18
N LEU A 69 -14.84 -3.36 -10.02
CA LEU A 69 -13.56 -3.94 -10.43
C LEU A 69 -12.74 -2.99 -11.32
N VAL A 70 -13.35 -2.35 -12.32
CA VAL A 70 -12.65 -1.38 -13.19
C VAL A 70 -12.15 -0.17 -12.39
N PHE A 71 -12.98 0.33 -11.46
CA PHE A 71 -12.57 1.41 -10.57
C PHE A 71 -11.41 1.00 -9.66
N SER A 72 -11.47 -0.19 -9.07
CA SER A 72 -10.38 -0.73 -8.23
C SER A 72 -9.08 -0.90 -9.03
N ALA A 73 -9.17 -1.42 -10.25
CA ALA A 73 -8.03 -1.54 -11.15
C ALA A 73 -7.44 -0.16 -11.50
N GLY A 74 -8.29 0.83 -11.78
CA GLY A 74 -7.87 2.22 -12.01
C GLY A 74 -7.18 2.83 -10.80
N ALA A 75 -7.73 2.64 -9.60
CA ALA A 75 -7.14 3.12 -8.35
C ALA A 75 -5.76 2.47 -8.07
N LEU A 76 -5.63 1.17 -8.30
CA LEU A 76 -4.34 0.47 -8.18
C LEU A 76 -3.34 0.97 -9.22
N TRP A 77 -3.77 1.21 -10.46
CA TRP A 77 -2.90 1.71 -11.52
C TRP A 77 -2.42 3.13 -11.22
N LEU A 78 -3.30 3.99 -10.71
CA LEU A 78 -2.95 5.32 -10.22
C LEU A 78 -1.98 5.26 -9.04
N GLY A 79 -2.23 4.39 -8.06
CA GLY A 79 -1.32 4.19 -6.93
C GLY A 79 0.06 3.70 -7.36
N ALA A 80 0.12 2.76 -8.31
CA ALA A 80 1.37 2.26 -8.87
C ALA A 80 2.10 3.33 -9.69
N ALA A 81 1.38 4.11 -10.49
CA ALA A 81 1.95 5.22 -11.25
C ALA A 81 2.50 6.30 -10.31
N LEU A 82 1.75 6.69 -9.27
CA LEU A 82 2.22 7.62 -8.26
C LEU A 82 3.45 7.11 -7.52
N ALA A 83 3.47 5.82 -7.13
CA ALA A 83 4.63 5.20 -6.50
C ALA A 83 5.85 5.14 -7.43
N ALA A 84 5.65 4.88 -8.72
CA ALA A 84 6.73 4.91 -9.72
C ALA A 84 7.26 6.33 -9.97
N LEU A 85 6.40 7.34 -9.80
CA LEU A 85 6.74 8.75 -9.90
C LEU A 85 7.28 9.34 -8.59
N GLN A 86 7.21 8.61 -7.47
CA GLN A 86 7.86 9.02 -6.23
C GLN A 86 9.37 9.00 -6.45
N LYS A 87 9.96 10.20 -6.52
CA LYS A 87 11.41 10.36 -6.48
C LYS A 87 11.95 9.70 -5.21
N PRO A 88 13.08 8.98 -5.28
CA PRO A 88 13.76 8.48 -4.10
C PRO A 88 13.92 9.62 -3.11
N LEU A 89 13.53 9.41 -1.85
CA LEU A 89 13.85 10.33 -0.77
C LEU A 89 15.36 10.56 -0.85
N ALA A 90 15.77 11.79 -1.15
CA ALA A 90 17.17 12.14 -1.19
C ALA A 90 17.78 11.70 0.15
N ARG A 91 18.73 10.77 0.07
CA ARG A 91 19.58 10.38 1.17
C ARG A 91 20.01 11.66 1.87
N SER A 92 19.60 11.87 3.11
CA SER A 92 20.31 12.83 3.97
C SER A 92 21.70 12.24 4.19
N ASP A 93 22.57 12.43 3.21
CA ASP A 93 23.99 12.60 3.45
C ASP A 93 24.11 13.93 4.21
N SER A 94 23.78 13.88 5.50
CA SER A 94 24.33 14.84 6.44
C SER A 94 25.72 14.33 6.75
N ALA A 95 26.66 14.88 6.00
CA ALA A 95 28.09 14.77 6.20
C ALA A 95 28.51 15.14 7.63
N HIS A 96 29.65 14.55 8.02
CA HIS A 96 30.51 14.78 9.19
C HIS A 96 30.22 14.00 10.46
#